data_AF-A0A1F6D5B2-F1
#
_entry.id   AF-A0A1F6D5B2-F1
#
_cell.length_a   1.000
_cell.length_b   1.000
_cell.length_c   1.000
_cell.angle_alpha   90.00
_cell.angle_beta   90.00
_cell.angle_gamma   90.00
#
_symmetry.space_group_name_H-M   'P 1'
#
loop_
_entity.id
_entity.type
_entity.pdbx_description
1 polymer ?
#
loop_
_entity_poly.entity_id
_entity_poly.type
_entity_poly.pdbx_seq_one_letter_code
_entity_poly.pdbx_strand_id
1 'polypeptide(L)' 'MSTFRIDAPGYTLTHLSPGTWRISSPSGRAYTVHPEAGTCTCPDAQARGHRRACKHLRGLWALLKLMPALGEEALDRAA' A
#
# COMPACT_ATOMS: atom_id res chain seq x y z
N MET A 1 -12.22 -12.85 4.77
CA MET A 1 -11.46 -11.60 4.61
C MET A 1 -9.99 -11.90 4.86
N SER A 2 -9.23 -12.18 3.81
CA SER A 2 -7.84 -12.61 3.93
C SER A 2 -6.91 -11.40 3.98
N THR A 3 -6.38 -11.11 5.16
CA THR A 3 -5.40 -10.05 5.37
C THR A 3 -4.02 -10.56 4.94
N PHE A 4 -3.44 -10.01 3.88
CA PHE A 4 -2.09 -10.37 3.44
C PHE A 4 -1.06 -9.35 3.96
N ARG A 5 0.08 -9.85 4.47
CA ARG A 5 1.17 -9.02 5.02
C ARG A 5 2.45 -9.26 4.24
N ILE A 6 3.13 -8.17 3.87
CA ILE A 6 4.43 -8.20 3.21
C ILE A 6 5.41 -7.42 4.07
N ASP A 7 6.49 -8.07 4.48
CA ASP A 7 7.55 -7.42 5.25
C ASP A 7 8.67 -7.00 4.29
N ALA A 8 8.79 -5.69 4.06
CA ALA A 8 9.85 -5.10 3.25
C ALA A 8 10.90 -4.45 4.17
N PRO A 9 12.18 -4.36 3.76
CA PRO A 9 13.20 -3.72 4.57
C PRO A 9 12.83 -2.24 4.82
N GLY A 10 12.44 -1.95 6.06
CA GLY A 10 12.06 -0.61 6.50
C GLY A 10 10.55 -0.30 6.48
N TYR A 11 9.67 -1.24 6.14
CA TYR A 11 8.22 -1.13 6.38
C TYR A 11 7.46 -2.44 6.13
N THR A 12 6.38 -2.64 6.87
CA THR A 12 5.41 -3.72 6.66
C THR A 12 4.20 -3.19 5.88
N LEU A 13 3.78 -3.91 4.85
CA LEU A 13 2.51 -3.69 4.15
C LEU A 13 1.44 -4.65 4.66
N THR A 14 0.21 -4.18 4.79
CA THR A 14 -0.95 -4.98 5.18
C THR A 14 -2.12 -4.62 4.27
N HIS A 15 -2.67 -5.60 3.56
CA HIS A 15 -3.87 -5.42 2.76
C HIS A 15 -5.09 -5.36 3.67
N LEU A 16 -5.85 -4.25 3.64
CA LEU A 16 -7.03 -4.07 4.48
C LEU A 16 -8.32 -4.41 3.71
N SER A 17 -8.42 -3.91 2.49
CA SER A 17 -9.56 -4.08 1.60
C SER A 17 -9.13 -3.79 0.16
N PRO A 18 -9.90 -4.19 -0.85
CA PRO A 18 -9.65 -3.84 -2.25
C PRO A 18 -9.20 -2.39 -2.43
N GLY A 19 -8.01 -2.20 -3.01
CA GLY A 19 -7.46 -0.86 -3.26
C GLY A 19 -6.99 -0.09 -2.03
N THR A 20 -6.96 -0.71 -0.83
CA THR A 20 -6.55 -0.06 0.42
C THR A 20 -5.49 -0.87 1.16
N TRP A 21 -4.34 -0.23 1.39
CA TRP A 21 -3.19 -0.82 2.03
C TRP A 21 -2.77 0.00 3.26
N ARG A 22 -2.32 -0.68 4.30
CA ARG A 22 -1.68 -0.07 5.45
C ARG A 22 -0.19 -0.32 5.40
N ILE A 23 0.60 0.74 5.54
CA ILE A 23 2.05 0.69 5.71
C ILE A 23 2.37 0.95 7.16
N SER A 24 3.02 0.00 7.83
CA SER A 24 3.57 0.17 9.16
C SER A 24 5.08 0.36 9.06
N SER A 25 5.57 1.51 9.49
CA SER A 25 7.01 1.78 9.61
C SER A 25 7.60 1.10 10.86
N PRO A 26 8.89 0.76 10.86
CA PRO A 26 9.58 0.21 12.02
C PRO A 26 9.59 1.18 13.20
N SER A 27 9.40 2.47 12.95
CA SER A 27 9.21 3.51 13.97
C SER A 27 7.85 3.46 14.67
N GLY A 28 7.02 2.45 14.39
CA GLY A 28 5.68 2.27 14.97
C GLY A 28 4.58 3.13 14.32
N ARG A 29 4.90 3.96 13.33
CA ARG A 29 3.91 4.80 12.63
C ARG A 29 3.24 3.99 11.53
N ALA A 30 1.92 4.08 11.43
CA ALA A 30 1.17 3.45 10.36
C ALA A 30 0.45 4.46 9.47
N TYR A 31 0.40 4.20 8.17
CA TYR A 31 -0.21 5.06 7.16
C TYR A 31 -1.10 4.25 6.24
N THR A 32 -2.22 4.83 5.81
CA THR A 32 -3.12 4.24 4.82
C THR A 32 -2.74 4.75 3.45
N VAL A 33 -2.71 3.85 2.48
CA VAL A 33 -2.34 4.12 1.08
C VAL A 33 -3.41 3.55 0.16
N HIS A 34 -3.88 4.41 -0.74
CA HIS A 34 -4.78 4.03 -1.82
C HIS A 34 -4.03 4.24 -3.14
N PRO A 35 -3.40 3.21 -3.70
CA PRO A 35 -2.58 3.35 -4.90
C PRO A 35 -3.40 3.84 -6.11
N GLU A 36 -4.63 3.34 -6.29
CA GLU A 36 -5.51 3.75 -7.40
C GLU A 36 -5.98 5.21 -7.29
N ALA A 37 -6.38 5.61 -6.09
CA ALA A 37 -6.69 7.01 -5.79
C ALA A 37 -5.43 7.89 -5.78
N GLY A 38 -4.25 7.27 -5.67
CA GLY A 38 -2.95 7.92 -5.59
C GLY A 38 -2.75 8.71 -4.30
N THR A 39 -3.38 8.29 -3.20
CA THR A 39 -3.35 8.98 -1.91
C THR A 39 -2.57 8.19 -0.85
N CYS A 40 -1.96 8.91 0.09
CA CYS A 40 -1.29 8.36 1.27
C CYS A 40 -1.53 9.29 2.45
N THR A 41 -1.85 8.74 3.63
CA THR A 41 -2.02 9.54 4.86
C THR A 41 -0.68 9.94 5.51
N CYS A 42 0.44 9.63 4.86
CA CYS A 42 1.75 10.02 5.32
C CYS A 42 1.99 11.53 5.17
N PRO A 43 2.74 12.16 6.11
CA PRO A 43 2.96 13.60 6.09
C PRO A 43 3.65 14.08 4.82
N ASP A 44 4.53 13.28 4.23
CA ASP A 44 5.20 13.61 2.97
C ASP A 44 4.23 13.68 1.79
N ALA A 45 3.18 12.84 1.78
CA ALA A 45 2.13 12.93 0.76
C ALA A 45 1.17 14.10 1.02
N GLN A 46 0.87 14.42 2.28
CA GLN A 46 0.05 15.58 2.63
C GLN A 46 0.76 16.90 2.28
N ALA A 47 2.06 17.00 2.58
CA ALA A 47 2.86 18.20 2.30
C ALA A 47 3.08 18.43 0.81
N ARG A 48 3.21 17.35 0.03
CA ARG A 48 3.46 17.45 -1.42
C ARG A 48 2.14 17.53 -2.19
N GLY A 49 1.10 16.79 -1.82
CA GLY A 49 -0.22 16.87 -2.47
C GLY A 49 -0.32 16.23 -3.86
N HIS A 50 0.75 15.59 -4.38
CA HIS A 50 0.75 14.94 -5.70
C HIS A 50 0.76 13.41 -5.63
N ARG A 51 0.13 12.77 -6.63
CA ARG A 51 0.24 11.33 -6.88
C ARG A 51 1.72 10.98 -7.08
N ARG A 52 2.23 9.99 -6.34
CA ARG A 52 3.63 9.49 -6.35
C ARG A 52 4.69 10.35 -5.64
N ALA A 53 4.26 11.32 -4.85
CA ALA A 53 5.17 12.20 -4.13
C ALA A 53 5.94 11.48 -3.00
N CYS A 54 5.30 10.52 -2.32
CA CYS A 54 5.91 9.81 -1.20
C CYS A 54 6.50 8.44 -1.58
N LYS A 55 7.53 8.02 -0.86
CA LYS A 55 8.17 6.69 -1.01
C LYS A 55 7.19 5.52 -0.86
N HIS A 56 6.13 5.72 -0.08
CA HIS A 56 5.10 4.73 0.19
C HIS A 56 4.26 4.40 -1.03
N LEU A 57 3.70 5.43 -1.69
CA LEU A 57 2.96 5.25 -2.93
C LEU A 57 3.86 4.65 -4.01
N ARG A 58 5.10 5.15 -4.15
CA ARG A 58 6.02 4.66 -5.17
C ARG A 58 6.39 3.19 -4.96
N GLY A 59 6.71 2.79 -3.73
CA GLY A 59 7.05 1.42 -3.38
C GLY A 59 5.88 0.46 -3.58
N LEU A 60 4.68 0.84 -3.11
CA LEU A 60 3.48 0.03 -3.30
C LEU A 60 3.10 -0.09 -4.77
N TRP A 61 3.16 0.99 -5.54
CA TRP A 61 2.91 0.94 -6.98
C TRP A 61 3.90 0.04 -7.73
N ALA A 62 5.19 0.10 -7.37
CA ALA A 62 6.19 -0.78 -7.95
C ALA A 62 5.92 -2.25 -7.60
N LEU A 63 5.56 -2.52 -6.35
CA LEU A 63 5.23 -3.86 -5.88
C LEU A 63 3.97 -4.41 -6.58
N LEU A 64 2.90 -3.63 -6.69
CA LEU A 64 1.67 -4.03 -7.39
C LEU A 64 1.94 -4.30 -8.88
N LYS A 65 2.82 -3.53 -9.51
CA LYS A 65 3.24 -3.79 -10.90
C LYS A 65 4.05 -5.08 -11.07
N LEU A 66 4.82 -5.46 -10.06
CA LEU A 66 5.60 -6.70 -10.04
C LEU A 66 4.76 -7.93 -9.64
N MET A 67 3.59 -7.69 -9.06
CA MET A 67 2.65 -8.73 -8.64
C MET A 67 1.34 -8.64 -9.43
N PRO A 68 1.35 -8.94 -10.75
CA PRO A 68 0.12 -8.94 -11.55
C PRO A 68 -0.97 -9.88 -10.98
N ALA A 69 -0.60 -10.91 -10.22
CA ALA A 69 -1.54 -11.87 -9.65
C ALA A 69 -2.24 -11.41 -8.35
N LEU A 70 -1.67 -10.47 -7.59
CA LEU A 70 -2.27 -10.06 -6.29
C LEU A 70 -3.31 -8.95 -6.42
N GLY A 71 -3.42 -8.30 -7.59
CA GLY A 71 -4.45 -7.30 -7.86
C GLY A 71 -5.80 -7.90 -8.25
N GLU A 72 -5.79 -9.05 -8.94
CA GLU A 72 -7.00 -9.68 -9.49
C GLU A 72 -7.38 -10.98 -8.76
N GLU A 73 -6.44 -11.86 -8.39
CA GLU A 73 -6.75 -13.10 -7.66
C GLU A 73 -6.96 -12.90 -6.14
N ALA A 74 -6.45 -11.81 -5.55
CA ALA A 74 -6.78 -11.46 -4.16
C ALA A 74 -8.22 -10.94 -4.01
N LEU A 75 -8.85 -10.55 -5.13
CA LEU A 75 -10.27 -10.21 -5.20
C LEU A 75 -11.16 -11.45 -5.39
N ASP A 76 -10.69 -12.42 -6.17
CA ASP A 76 -11.53 -13.54 -6.66
C ASP A 76 -11.47 -14.80 -5.79
N ARG A 77 -10.35 -15.11 -5.10
CA ARG A 77 -10.28 -16.30 -4.20
C ARG A 77 -10.88 -16.09 -2.81
N ALA A 78 -11.82 -15.15 -2.69
CA ALA A 78 -12.66 -14.93 -1.51
C ALA A 78 -14.16 -15.18 -1.79
N ALA A 79 -14.50 -15.74 -2.96
CA ALA A 79 -15.82 -16.25 -3.31
C ALA A 79 -15.94 -17.76 -3.02
#